data_AF-A0AAD6T9G7-F1
#
_entry.id   AF-A0AAD6T9G7-F1
#
_cell.length_a   1.000
_cell.length_b   1.000
_cell.length_c   1.000
_cell.angle_alpha   90.00
_cell.angle_beta   90.00
_cell.angle_gamma   90.00
#
_symmetry.space_group_name_H-M   'P 1'
#
loop_
_entity.id
_entity.type
_entity.pdbx_description
1 polymer ?
#
loop_
_entity_poly.entity_id
_entity_poly.type
_entity_poly.pdbx_seq_one_letter_code
_entity_poly.pdbx_strand_id
1 'polypeptide(L)' 'SGFGAAEDVWPYLSGEWSVQHEMQPMPFDGFLFASRVMVAKEAHTSSSVKDLIVAAAGVEDGEWE' A
#
# COMPACT_ATOMS: atom_id res chain seq x y z
N SER A 1 -0.43 4.65 -4.65
CA SER A 1 -1.21 4.52 -3.39
C SER A 1 -1.57 3.05 -3.23
N GLY A 2 -1.73 2.53 -2.00
CA GLY A 2 -2.06 1.10 -1.80
C GLY A 2 -1.00 0.27 -1.05
N PHE A 3 0.02 0.90 -0.48
CA PHE A 3 1.08 0.22 0.25
C PHE A 3 0.60 -0.50 1.51
N GLY A 4 1.20 -1.66 1.80
CA GLY A 4 0.84 -2.51 2.93
C GLY A 4 2.01 -3.25 3.59
N ALA A 5 3.15 -3.35 2.92
CA ALA A 5 4.32 -4.12 3.37
C ALA A 5 5.65 -3.42 3.01
N ALA A 6 6.78 -3.98 3.44
CA ALA A 6 8.09 -3.40 3.11
C ALA A 6 8.47 -3.69 1.65
N GLU A 7 8.08 -4.87 1.17
CA GLU A 7 8.36 -5.38 -0.17
C GLU A 7 7.67 -4.55 -1.24
N ASP A 8 6.45 -4.06 -1.00
CA ASP A 8 5.71 -3.20 -1.94
C ASP A 8 6.20 -1.75 -1.94
N VAL A 9 6.77 -1.27 -0.82
CA VAL A 9 7.36 0.08 -0.71
C VAL A 9 8.78 0.14 -1.28
N TRP A 10 9.56 -0.95 -1.19
CA TRP A 10 10.99 -0.94 -1.50
C TRP A 10 11.36 -0.36 -2.89
N PRO A 11 10.66 -0.69 -3.99
CA PRO A 11 10.98 -0.13 -5.30
C PRO A 11 10.79 1.39 -5.36
N TYR A 12 9.90 1.95 -4.54
CA TYR A 12 9.65 3.39 -4.46
C TYR A 12 10.65 4.11 -3.54
N LEU A 13 11.16 3.43 -2.51
CA LEU A 13 12.20 3.97 -1.64
C LEU A 13 13.57 3.97 -2.34
N SER A 14 13.91 2.88 -3.02
CA SER A 14 15.17 2.76 -3.80
C SER A 14 15.14 3.57 -5.10
N GLY A 15 13.95 3.84 -5.62
CA GLY A 15 13.73 4.50 -6.90
C GLY A 15 13.73 3.56 -8.11
N GLU A 16 13.84 2.25 -7.91
CA GLU A 16 13.84 1.24 -8.99
C GLU A 16 12.52 1.20 -9.77
N TRP A 17 11.40 1.64 -9.19
CA TRP A 17 10.08 1.64 -9.83
C TRP A 17 10.04 2.38 -11.18
N SER A 18 10.90 3.38 -11.40
CA SER A 18 10.89 4.18 -12.62
C SER A 18 11.71 3.59 -13.76
N VAL A 19 12.60 2.62 -13.46
CA VAL A 19 13.49 2.00 -14.44
C VAL A 19 12.69 1.14 -15.44
N GLN A 20 11.61 0.50 -14.99
CA GLN A 20 10.69 -0.23 -15.88
C GLN A 20 10.00 0.67 -16.92
N HIS A 21 10.02 1.99 -16.71
CA HIS A 21 9.49 3.01 -17.61
C HIS A 21 10.59 3.74 -18.39
N GLU A 22 11.80 3.17 -18.46
CA GLU A 22 12.96 3.75 -19.17
C GLU A 22 13.42 5.11 -18.63
N MET A 23 13.14 5.39 -17.35
CA MET A 23 13.55 6.61 -16.65
C MET A 23 14.74 6.35 -15.70
N GLN A 24 15.39 7.43 -15.24
CA GLN A 24 16.38 7.34 -14.16
C GLN A 24 15.72 6.89 -12.84
N PRO A 25 16.45 6.27 -11.89
CA PRO A 25 15.90 5.91 -10.57
C PRO A 25 15.31 7.12 -9.84
N MET A 26 14.07 7.00 -9.36
CA MET A 26 13.32 8.09 -8.72
C MET A 26 12.87 7.73 -7.29
N PRO A 27 13.73 7.88 -6.28
CA PRO A 27 13.37 7.55 -4.89
C PRO A 27 12.39 8.56 -4.30
N PHE A 28 11.53 8.10 -3.40
CA PHE A 28 10.65 8.93 -2.57
C PHE A 28 11.16 9.02 -1.13
N ASP A 29 10.97 10.20 -0.51
CA ASP A 29 11.45 10.49 0.86
C ASP A 29 10.52 9.98 1.97
N GLY A 30 9.27 9.62 1.65
CA GLY A 30 8.28 9.27 2.65
C GLY A 30 7.06 8.54 2.09
N PHE A 31 6.42 7.77 2.97
CA PHE A 31 5.29 6.90 2.66
C PHE A 31 4.20 7.06 3.72
N LEU A 32 2.95 6.91 3.27
CA LEU A 32 1.77 6.96 4.14
C LEU A 32 0.95 5.68 3.98
N PHE A 33 0.40 5.20 5.09
CA PHE A 33 -0.39 3.99 5.16
C PHE A 33 -1.77 4.34 5.72
N ALA A 34 -2.80 4.35 4.87
CA ALA A 34 -4.16 4.73 5.25
C ALA A 34 -5.03 3.48 5.45
N SER A 35 -5.51 2.88 4.36
CA SER A 35 -6.36 1.68 4.42
C SER A 35 -5.71 0.55 5.23
N ARG A 36 -4.39 0.39 5.09
CA ARG A 36 -3.60 -0.62 5.80
C ARG A 36 -3.75 -0.60 7.31
N VAL A 37 -3.90 0.59 7.92
CA VAL A 37 -3.95 0.74 9.39
C VAL A 37 -5.36 0.75 9.95
N MET A 38 -6.41 0.68 9.11
CA MET A 38 -7.81 0.72 9.57
C MET A 38 -8.23 -0.47 10.45
N VAL A 39 -7.49 -1.58 10.36
CA VAL A 39 -7.72 -2.81 11.15
C VAL A 39 -6.80 -2.91 12.38
N ALA A 40 -5.95 -1.90 12.63
CA ALA A 40 -5.07 -1.89 13.80
C ALA A 40 -5.88 -2.01 15.11
N LYS A 41 -5.27 -2.57 16.15
CA LYS A 41 -5.91 -2.78 17.46
C LYS A 41 -6.48 -1.49 18.03
N GLU A 42 -5.72 -0.40 17.92
CA GLU A 42 -6.04 0.92 18.46
C GLU A 42 -6.97 1.75 17.57
N ALA A 43 -7.24 1.29 16.33
CA ALA A 43 -8.19 1.96 15.46
C ALA A 43 -9.62 1.81 16.01
N HIS A 44 -10.37 2.91 16.02
CA HIS A 44 -11.75 2.97 16.52
C HIS A 44 -12.78 2.38 15.54
N THR A 45 -12.34 1.82 14.41
CA THR A 45 -13.18 1.02 13.51
C THR A 45 -13.88 -0.09 14.31
N SER A 46 -15.20 -0.21 14.17
CA SER A 46 -15.96 -1.28 14.82
C SER A 46 -15.41 -2.66 14.47
N SER A 47 -15.38 -3.60 15.43
CA SER A 47 -14.81 -4.94 15.21
C SER A 47 -15.41 -5.66 14.00
N SER A 48 -16.74 -5.62 13.85
CA SER A 48 -17.42 -6.20 12.68
C SER A 48 -16.98 -5.56 11.35
N VAL A 49 -16.65 -4.28 11.35
CA VAL A 49 -16.14 -3.58 10.15
C VAL A 49 -14.68 -3.95 9.88
N LYS A 50 -13.86 -4.17 10.92
CA LYS A 50 -12.49 -4.70 10.74
C LYS A 50 -12.53 -6.08 10.08
N ASP A 51 -13.45 -6.94 10.50
CA ASP A 51 -13.63 -8.27 9.88
C ASP A 51 -14.03 -8.16 8.40
N LEU A 52 -14.91 -7.21 8.07
CA LEU A 52 -15.29 -6.93 6.67
C LEU A 52 -14.11 -6.40 5.85
N ILE A 53 -13.28 -5.52 6.41
CA ILE A 53 -12.07 -5.02 5.74
C ILE A 53 -11.08 -6.16 5.49
N VAL A 54 -10.91 -7.09 6.44
CA VAL A 54 -10.06 -8.28 6.27
C VAL A 54 -10.64 -9.22 5.20
N ALA A 55 -11.96 -9.36 5.11
CA ALA A 55 -12.62 -10.20 4.12
C ALA A 55 -12.61 -9.62 2.70
N ALA A 56 -12.41 -8.31 2.55
CA ALA A 56 -12.28 -7.67 1.25
C ALA A 56 -10.92 -8.02 0.63
N ALA A 57 -10.94 -8.98 -0.30
CA ALA A 57 -9.75 -9.31 -1.10
C ALA A 57 -9.30 -8.09 -1.90
N GLY A 58 -7.99 -7.84 -1.92
CA GLY A 58 -7.39 -6.80 -2.74
C GLY A 58 -7.41 -7.17 -4.23
N VAL A 59 -7.07 -6.19 -5.06
CA VAL A 59 -6.83 -6.35 -6.50
C VAL A 59 -5.43 -5.82 -6.81
N GLU A 60 -4.86 -6.26 -7.94
CA GLU A 60 -3.60 -5.74 -8.43
C GLU A 60 -3.76 -4.31 -8.98
N ASP A 61 -2.66 -3.54 -9.06
CA ASP A 61 -2.66 -2.15 -9.54
C ASP A 61 -3.05 -2.02 -11.03
N GLY A 62 -3.10 -3.12 -11.80
CA GLY A 62 -3.60 -3.11 -13.17
C GLY A 62 -5.12 -3.26 -13.28
N GLU A 63 -5.81 -3.62 -12.19
CA GLU A 63 -7.22 -4.05 -12.17
C GLU A 63 -8.08 -3.19 -11.22
N TRP A 64 -7.56 -2.05 -10.76
CA TRP A 64 -8.23 -1.22 -9.76
C TRP A 64 -9.36 -0.34 -10.31
N GLU A 65 -9.38 -0.07 -11.62
CA GLU A 65 -10.44 0.66 -12.34
C GLU A 65 -11.57 -0.27 -12.81
#